data_AF-A0A968HGZ3-F1
#
_entry.id   AF-A0A968HGZ3-F1
#
_cell.length_a   1.000
_cell.length_b   1.000
_cell.length_c   1.000
_cell.angle_alpha   90.00
_cell.angle_beta   90.00
_cell.angle_gamma   90.00
#
_symmetry.space_group_name_H-M   'P 1'
#
loop_
_entity.id
_entity.type
_entity.pdbx_description
1 polymer ?
#
loop_
_entity_poly.entity_id
_entity_poly.type
_entity_poly.pdbx_seq_one_letter_code
_entity_poly.pdbx_strand_id
1 'polypeptide(L)' 'MARFQFEFYSSIGLEAATKNDWPIVAVALLLDCPIWTEGANFFSAGIATWTNDLVHLYLSQ' A
#
# COMPACT_ATOMS: atom_id res chain seq x y z
N MET A 1 -4.52 13.42 22.23
CA MET A 1 -5.54 12.68 21.45
C MET A 1 -4.95 11.95 20.24
N ALA A 2 -4.10 12.58 19.41
CA ALA A 2 -3.52 11.94 18.21
C ALA A 2 -2.57 10.73 18.44
N ARG A 3 -1.85 10.68 19.57
CA ARG A 3 -0.89 9.60 19.88
C ARG A 3 -1.56 8.22 20.05
N PHE A 4 -2.76 8.20 20.64
CA PHE A 4 -3.49 6.95 20.92
C PHE A 4 -4.10 6.32 19.65
N GLN A 5 -4.56 7.14 18.70
CA GLN A 5 -5.03 6.63 17.40
C GLN A 5 -3.88 6.06 16.58
N PHE A 6 -2.73 6.74 16.53
CA PHE A 6 -1.59 6.27 15.75
C PHE A 6 -1.08 4.90 16.24
N GLU A 7 -0.89 4.71 17.54
CA GLU A 7 -0.47 3.43 18.13
C GLU A 7 -1.49 2.29 17.89
N PHE A 8 -2.79 2.60 17.85
CA PHE A 8 -3.85 1.63 17.56
C PHE A 8 -3.88 1.22 16.08
N TYR A 9 -3.75 2.16 15.14
CA TYR A 9 -3.68 1.82 13.71
C TYR A 9 -2.39 1.06 13.35
N SER A 10 -1.29 1.39 14.02
CA SER A 10 -0.02 0.67 13.91
C SER A 10 -0.14 -0.77 14.41
N SER A 11 -0.82 -0.99 15.56
CA SER A 11 -0.97 -2.34 16.14
C SER A 11 -1.86 -3.28 15.33
N ILE A 12 -2.78 -2.73 14.52
CA ILE A 12 -3.65 -3.51 13.61
C ILE A 12 -3.21 -3.44 12.14
N GLY A 13 -2.06 -2.84 11.84
CA GLY A 13 -1.47 -2.79 10.50
C GLY A 13 -2.20 -1.90 9.49
N LEU A 14 -3.06 -0.99 9.94
CA LEU A 14 -3.88 -0.10 9.12
C LEU A 14 -3.29 1.31 8.99
N GLU A 15 -1.97 1.44 8.93
CA GLU A 15 -1.35 2.76 8.72
C GLU A 15 -1.76 3.32 7.35
N ALA A 16 -2.11 4.60 7.34
CA ALA A 16 -2.48 5.29 6.11
C ALA A 16 -1.24 5.62 5.27
N ALA A 17 -1.39 5.64 3.95
CA ALA A 17 -0.33 6.07 3.04
C ALA A 17 0.20 7.45 3.45
N THR A 18 1.51 7.54 3.60
CA THR A 18 2.22 8.75 4.00
C THR A 18 2.53 9.63 2.78
N LYS A 19 3.03 10.85 3.03
CA LYS A 19 3.48 11.75 1.96
C LYS A 19 4.54 11.10 1.04
N ASN A 20 5.37 10.22 1.59
CA ASN A 20 6.47 9.58 0.86
C ASN A 20 6.01 8.45 -0.05
N ASP A 21 4.76 7.98 0.11
CA ASP A 21 4.21 6.86 -0.64
C ASP A 21 3.54 7.29 -1.95
N TRP A 22 3.08 8.55 -2.04
CA TRP A 22 2.41 9.09 -3.23
C TRP A 22 3.24 9.09 -4.51
N PRO A 23 4.57 9.34 -4.49
CA PRO A 23 5.40 9.18 -5.67
C PRO A 23 5.33 7.76 -6.28
N ILE A 24 5.19 6.72 -5.46
CA ILE A 24 5.05 5.33 -5.93
C ILE A 24 3.74 5.17 -6.71
N VAL A 25 2.64 5.70 -6.16
CA VAL A 25 1.33 5.68 -6.82
C VAL A 25 1.37 6.43 -8.15
N ALA A 26 1.99 7.61 -8.17
CA ALA A 26 2.11 8.41 -9.39
C ALA A 26 2.89 7.68 -10.49
N VAL A 27 4.01 7.02 -10.14
CA VAL A 27 4.81 6.24 -11.10
C VAL A 27 4.03 5.01 -11.58
N ALA A 28 3.34 4.31 -10.69
CA ALA A 28 2.53 3.15 -11.05
C ALA A 28 1.41 3.51 -12.04
N LEU A 29 0.71 4.63 -11.79
CA LEU A 29 -0.29 5.16 -12.72
C LEU A 29 0.32 5.61 -14.04
N LEU A 30 1.49 6.24 -14.02
CA LEU A 30 2.20 6.67 -15.23
C LEU A 30 2.63 5.50 -16.11
N LEU A 31 3.05 4.39 -15.50
CA LEU A 31 3.51 3.18 -16.18
C LEU A 31 2.40 2.17 -16.45
N ASP A 32 1.16 2.48 -16.04
CA ASP A 32 0.02 1.57 -16.07
C ASP A 32 0.35 0.19 -15.47
N CYS A 33 1.05 0.19 -14.33
CA CYS A 33 1.51 -1.02 -13.68
C CYS A 33 0.94 -1.16 -12.27
N PRO A 34 0.70 -2.39 -11.81
CA PRO A 34 0.29 -2.63 -10.44
C PRO A 34 1.42 -2.35 -9.44
N ILE A 35 1.05 -1.93 -8.23
CA ILE A 35 2.00 -1.72 -7.12
C ILE A 35 2.22 -3.04 -6.40
N TRP A 36 3.48 -3.49 -6.29
CA TRP A 36 3.88 -4.61 -5.44
C TRP A 36 4.61 -4.09 -4.20
N THR A 37 4.17 -4.48 -3.01
CA THR A 37 4.77 -4.06 -1.73
C THR A 37 4.34 -4.99 -0.59
N GLU A 38 5.25 -5.21 0.37
CA GLU A 38 4.98 -5.99 1.60
C GLU A 38 4.73 -5.10 2.82
N GLY A 39 5.12 -3.83 2.76
CA GLY A 39 5.19 -2.97 3.94
C GLY A 39 4.34 -1.71 3.86
N ALA A 40 4.01 -1.24 2.66
CA ALA A 40 3.21 -0.03 2.49
C ALA A 40 1.73 -0.40 2.35
N ASN A 41 0.89 0.17 3.22
CA ASN A 41 -0.55 -0.08 3.18
C ASN A 41 -1.28 1.05 2.44
N PHE A 42 -1.64 0.77 1.18
CA PHE A 42 -2.43 1.69 0.36
C PHE A 42 -3.93 1.35 0.33
N PHE A 43 -4.38 0.30 1.03
CA PHE A 43 -5.80 -0.08 1.06
C PHE A 43 -6.66 0.99 1.71
N SER A 44 -6.12 1.70 2.70
CA SER A 44 -6.77 2.86 3.32
C SER A 44 -7.07 3.98 2.31
N ALA A 45 -6.31 4.06 1.21
CA ALA A 45 -6.51 4.97 0.09
C ALA A 45 -7.28 4.35 -1.08
N GLY A 46 -7.76 3.10 -0.95
CA GLY A 46 -8.49 2.37 -1.99
C GLY A 46 -7.64 1.88 -3.16
N ILE A 47 -6.31 1.84 -3.00
CA ILE A 47 -5.39 1.39 -4.05
C ILE A 47 -5.03 -0.08 -3.78
N ALA A 48 -5.27 -0.93 -4.78
CA ALA A 48 -4.92 -2.34 -4.70
C ALA A 48 -3.41 -2.53 -4.83
N THR A 49 -2.86 -3.43 -4.01
CA THR A 49 -1.44 -3.79 -4.04
C THR A 49 -1.27 -5.30 -4.11
N TRP A 50 -0.17 -5.73 -4.71
CA TRP A 50 0.25 -7.12 -4.74
C TRP A 50 1.29 -7.37 -3.64
N THR A 51 1.25 -8.55 -3.05
CA THR A 51 2.30 -9.09 -2.17
C THR A 51 2.97 -10.27 -2.88
N ASN A 52 4.09 -10.78 -2.38
CA ASN A 52 4.73 -12.00 -2.88
C ASN A 52 3.75 -13.18 -2.94
N ASP A 53 2.86 -13.26 -1.96
CA ASP A 53 1.83 -14.29 -1.87
C ASP A 53 0.76 -14.16 -2.96
N LEU A 54 0.67 -13.03 -3.67
CA LEU A 54 -0.34 -12.80 -4.70
C LEU A 54 0.26 -12.50 -6.07
N VAL A 55 1.49 -11.98 -6.13
CA VAL A 55 2.13 -11.48 -7.38
C VAL A 55 2.24 -12.57 -8.44
N HIS A 56 2.33 -13.83 -8.02
CA HIS A 56 2.36 -14.96 -8.94
C HIS A 56 1.08 -15.08 -9.77
N LEU A 57 -0.09 -14.65 -9.26
CA LEU A 57 -1.36 -14.65 -10.01
C LEU A 57 -1.36 -13.58 -11.13
N TYR A 58 -0.65 -12.47 -10.90
CA TYR A 58 -0.44 -11.45 -11.93
C TYR A 58 0.52 -11.95 -13.01
N LEU A 59 1.60 -12.62 -12.60
CA LEU A 59 2.64 -13.12 -13.51
C LEU A 59 2.23 -14.39 -14.29
N SER A 60 1.15 -15.06 -13.89
CA SER A 60 0.64 -16.26 -14.56
C SER A 60 -0.42 -15.98 -15.65
N GLN A 61 -0.59 -14.72 -16.06
CA GLN A 61 -1.52 -14.31 -17.12
C GLN A 61 -0.92 -14.43 -18.51
#